data_AF-A0A530QGC5-F1
#
_entry.id   AF-A0A530QGC5-F1
#
_cell.length_a   1.000
_cell.length_b   1.000
_cell.length_c   1.000
_cell.angle_alpha   90.00
_cell.angle_beta   90.00
_cell.angle_gamma   90.00
#
_symmetry.space_group_name_H-M   'P 1'
#
loop_
_entity.id
_entity.type
_entity.pdbx_description
1 polymer ?
#
loop_
_entity_poly.entity_id
_entity_poly.type
_entity_poly.pdbx_seq_one_letter_code
_entity_poly.pdbx_strand_id
1 'polypeptide(L)'
;YMATEGLFAVTCRQGGLHLAEDSVFFEFEPAGDGLVTPLVTAFRRQTQIMARYRMNDLLRLSEQPCNCGSPLRCVDEVVGRMDDVFRLESVAGQVLLTPDILRNAVLKAD
;
A
#
# COMPACT_ATOMS: atom_id res chain seq x y z
N TYR A 1 0.53 9.52 0.79
CA TYR A 1 0.09 8.42 1.66
C TYR A 1 0.59 8.70 3.07
N MET A 2 -0.35 8.86 4.00
CA MET A 2 -0.11 9.26 5.40
C MET A 2 -1.09 8.51 6.30
N ALA A 3 -0.65 8.18 7.51
CA ALA A 3 -1.49 7.70 8.58
C ALA A 3 -1.13 8.40 9.90
N THR A 4 -1.78 8.05 11.01
CA THR A 4 -1.40 8.53 12.35
C THR A 4 0.05 8.19 12.67
N GLU A 5 0.52 7.07 12.13
CA GLU A 5 1.87 6.57 12.19
C GLU A 5 2.85 7.39 11.34
N GLY A 6 2.41 8.37 10.55
CA GLY A 6 3.29 9.35 9.89
C GLY A 6 3.11 9.44 8.38
N LEU A 7 3.99 10.22 7.75
CA LEU A 7 4.07 10.38 6.31
C LEU A 7 4.91 9.25 5.71
N PHE A 8 4.32 8.48 4.80
CA PHE A 8 4.98 7.32 4.20
C PHE A 8 5.27 7.49 2.71
N ALA A 9 4.53 8.34 2.01
CA ALA A 9 4.80 8.62 0.59
C ALA A 9 4.29 9.99 0.14
N VAL A 10 4.97 10.58 -0.83
CA VAL A 10 4.66 11.89 -1.41
C VAL A 10 4.59 11.79 -2.93
N THR A 11 3.60 12.43 -3.52
CA THR A 11 3.43 12.49 -4.98
C THR A 11 4.45 13.46 -5.59
N CYS A 12 5.15 13.02 -6.65
CA CYS A 12 6.06 13.87 -7.40
C CYS A 12 5.31 14.70 -8.47
N ARG A 13 6.02 15.60 -9.15
CA ARG A 13 5.44 16.46 -10.20
C ARG A 13 4.92 15.71 -11.42
N GLN A 14 5.35 14.46 -11.62
CA GLN A 14 4.89 13.58 -12.70
C GLN A 14 3.74 12.65 -12.25
N GLY A 15 3.19 12.84 -11.05
CA GLY A 15 2.06 12.06 -10.53
C GLY A 15 2.42 10.74 -9.84
N GLY A 16 3.68 10.29 -9.89
CA GLY A 16 4.12 9.08 -9.17
C GLY A 16 4.15 9.27 -7.65
N LEU A 17 3.66 8.29 -6.89
CA LEU A 17 3.65 8.30 -5.42
C LEU A 17 4.92 7.64 -4.87
N HIS A 18 5.87 8.42 -4.38
CA HIS A 18 7.17 7.92 -3.92
C HIS A 18 7.21 7.68 -2.41
N LEU A 19 7.66 6.50 -2.00
CA LEU A 19 7.87 6.17 -0.59
C LEU A 19 8.98 7.02 0.03
N ALA A 20 8.80 7.42 1.29
CA ALA A 20 9.75 8.23 2.06
C ALA A 20 10.89 7.36 2.64
N GLU A 21 11.60 6.64 1.77
CA GLU A 21 12.66 5.68 2.14
C GLU A 21 13.88 6.35 2.81
N ASP A 22 13.98 7.68 2.72
CA ASP A 22 14.99 8.50 3.41
C ASP A 22 14.72 8.65 4.92
N SER A 23 13.54 8.25 5.38
CA SER A 23 13.05 8.46 6.75
C SER A 23 12.48 7.19 7.38
N VAL A 24 11.97 6.29 6.55
CA VAL A 24 11.28 5.06 6.92
C VAL A 24 11.86 3.91 6.12
N PHE A 25 12.26 2.84 6.80
CA PHE A 25 12.59 1.59 6.14
C PHE A 25 11.33 0.77 5.92
N PHE A 26 11.14 0.30 4.68
CA PHE A 26 9.99 -0.47 4.26
C PHE A 26 10.40 -1.91 3.95
N GLU A 27 9.70 -2.85 4.55
CA GLU A 27 9.64 -4.24 4.12
C GLU A 27 8.24 -4.51 3.56
N PHE A 28 8.08 -5.56 2.77
CA PHE A 28 6.81 -5.87 2.10
C PHE A 28 6.48 -7.35 2.25
N GLU A 29 5.30 -7.63 2.79
CA GLU A 29 4.72 -8.97 2.84
C GLU A 29 3.72 -9.14 1.68
N PRO A 30 3.79 -10.23 0.90
CA PRO A 30 2.79 -10.49 -0.15
C PRO A 30 1.38 -10.63 0.43
N ALA A 31 0.40 -10.02 -0.24
CA ALA A 31 -1.01 -10.09 0.11
C ALA A 31 -1.89 -10.80 -0.94
N GLY A 32 -1.30 -11.24 -2.06
CA GLY A 32 -2.00 -11.82 -3.22
C GLY A 32 -2.23 -10.81 -4.33
N ASP A 33 -2.50 -11.27 -5.56
CA ASP A 33 -2.83 -10.44 -6.74
C ASP A 33 -1.87 -9.26 -7.03
N GLY A 34 -0.57 -9.50 -6.79
CA GLY A 34 0.49 -8.50 -6.94
C GLY A 34 0.43 -7.37 -5.91
N LEU A 35 -0.35 -7.53 -4.84
CA LEU A 35 -0.44 -6.61 -3.72
C LEU A 35 0.52 -6.99 -2.59
N VAL A 36 0.94 -5.98 -1.85
CA VAL A 36 1.78 -6.14 -0.66
C VAL A 36 1.25 -5.31 0.50
N THR A 37 1.55 -5.79 1.71
CA THR A 37 1.34 -5.08 2.96
C THR A 37 2.70 -4.62 3.50
N PRO A 38 2.90 -3.32 3.80
CA PRO A 38 4.19 -2.84 4.25
C PRO A 38 4.40 -3.04 5.76
N LEU A 39 5.63 -3.41 6.13
CA LEU A 39 6.13 -3.26 7.50
C LEU A 39 7.07 -2.06 7.53
N VAL A 40 6.86 -1.18 8.49
CA VAL A 40 7.58 0.10 8.57
C VAL A 40 8.46 0.17 9.81
N THR A 41 9.67 0.68 9.63
CA THR A 41 10.57 1.07 10.71
C THR A 41 10.90 2.55 10.56
N ALA A 42 10.52 3.37 11.53
CA ALA A 42 10.70 4.82 11.47
C ALA A 42 11.96 5.26 12.20
N PHE A 43 12.87 5.97 11.52
CA PHE A 43 14.16 6.37 12.09
C PHE A 43 14.21 7.80 12.61
N ARG A 44 13.21 8.62 12.30
CA ARG A 44 13.16 10.03 12.76
C ARG A 44 12.34 10.23 14.04
N ARG A 45 11.78 9.15 14.60
CA ARG A 45 10.97 9.21 15.82
C ARG A 45 11.81 9.06 17.08
N GLN A 46 11.56 9.94 18.05
CA GLN A 46 12.15 9.87 19.40
C GLN A 46 11.23 9.22 20.43
N THR A 47 9.91 9.24 20.18
CA THR A 47 8.87 8.62 21.00
C THR A 47 7.97 7.76 20.12
N GLN A 48 7.22 6.82 20.72
CA GLN A 48 6.39 5.85 19.99
C GLN A 48 7.20 5.14 18.87
N ILE A 49 8.26 4.45 19.28
CA ILE A 49 9.17 3.76 18.36
C ILE A 49 8.39 2.75 17.52
N MET A 50 8.57 2.83 16.21
CA MET A 50 8.02 1.88 15.25
C MET A 50 9.16 1.10 14.64
N ALA A 51 9.23 -0.18 14.99
CA ALA A 51 10.19 -1.12 14.47
C ALA A 51 9.42 -2.32 13.92
N ARG A 52 9.56 -2.57 12.62
CA ARG A 52 8.80 -3.60 11.87
C ARG A 52 7.30 -3.55 12.16
N TYR A 53 6.73 -2.35 12.28
CA TYR A 53 5.30 -2.18 12.53
C TYR A 53 4.53 -2.57 11.27
N ARG A 54 3.63 -3.55 11.36
CA ARG A 54 2.80 -3.96 10.24
C ARG A 54 1.68 -2.95 10.04
N MET A 55 1.73 -2.24 8.92
CA MET A 55 0.58 -1.49 8.43
C MET A 55 -0.45 -2.50 7.91
N ASN A 56 -1.73 -2.15 7.84
CA ASN A 56 -2.71 -3.01 7.15
C ASN A 56 -3.15 -2.39 5.82
N ASP A 57 -2.30 -1.58 5.19
CA ASP A 57 -2.52 -1.02 3.86
C ASP A 57 -2.15 -2.04 2.79
N LEU A 58 -2.92 -2.08 1.71
CA LEU A 58 -2.66 -2.88 0.52
C LEU A 58 -2.13 -1.98 -0.58
N LEU A 59 -0.89 -2.23 -1.00
CA LEU A 59 -0.18 -1.44 -1.99
C LEU A 59 0.10 -2.26 -3.24
N ARG A 60 0.02 -1.61 -4.40
CA ARG A 60 0.61 -2.08 -5.65
C ARG A 60 1.88 -1.28 -5.91
N LEU A 61 3.03 -1.95 -5.88
CA LEU A 61 4.31 -1.31 -6.15
C LEU A 61 4.53 -1.17 -7.65
N SER A 62 5.18 -0.07 -8.06
CA SER A 62 5.55 0.12 -9.46
C SER A 62 6.66 -0.82 -9.87
N GLU A 63 6.49 -1.47 -11.02
CA GLU A 63 7.52 -2.33 -11.63
C GLU A 63 8.60 -1.52 -12.36
N GLN A 64 8.32 -0.25 -12.66
CA GLN A 64 9.20 0.61 -13.43
C GLN A 64 9.64 1.82 -12.59
N PRO A 65 10.87 2.33 -12.80
CA PRO A 65 11.28 3.60 -12.22
C PRO A 65 10.36 4.74 -12.65
N CYS A 66 10.11 5.69 -11.76
CA CYS A 66 9.33 6.87 -12.13
C CYS A 66 10.14 7.77 -13.07
N ASN A 67 9.48 8.30 -14.11
CA ASN A 67 10.06 9.24 -15.07
C ASN A 67 10.47 10.59 -14.45
N CYS A 68 10.18 10.84 -13.17
CA CYS A 68 10.63 12.05 -12.48
C CYS A 68 12.14 12.02 -12.12
N GLY A 69 12.80 10.86 -12.25
CA GLY A 69 14.21 10.68 -11.93
C GLY A 69 14.53 10.45 -10.44
N SER A 70 13.51 10.40 -9.58
CA SER A 70 13.69 10.04 -8.17
C SER A 70 14.12 8.57 -8.05
N PRO A 71 15.13 8.26 -7.19
CA PRO A 71 15.53 6.88 -6.92
C PRO A 71 14.57 6.17 -5.94
N LEU A 72 13.66 6.92 -5.31
CA LEU A 72 12.73 6.38 -4.32
C LEU A 72 11.68 5.51 -5.00
N ARG A 73 11.34 4.40 -4.36
CA ARG A 73 10.36 3.43 -4.85
C ARG A 73 8.99 4.09 -5.06
N CYS A 74 8.41 3.85 -6.23
CA CYS A 74 7.08 4.34 -6.59
C CYS A 74 6.01 3.29 -6.26
N VAL A 75 4.85 3.78 -5.84
CA VAL A 75 3.63 3.01 -5.62
C VAL A 75 2.66 3.38 -6.74
N ASP A 76 2.18 2.38 -7.48
CA ASP A 76 1.18 2.59 -8.53
C ASP A 76 -0.20 2.85 -7.92
N GLU A 77 -0.53 2.15 -6.83
CA GLU A 77 -1.84 2.24 -6.20
C GLU A 77 -1.80 1.94 -4.70
N VAL A 78 -2.58 2.71 -3.93
CA VAL A 78 -2.98 2.37 -2.56
C VAL A 78 -4.41 1.83 -2.66
N VAL A 79 -4.55 0.51 -2.74
CA VAL A 79 -5.82 -0.16 -3.06
C VAL A 79 -6.83 0.00 -1.93
N GLY A 80 -6.35 -0.02 -0.69
CA GLY A 80 -7.19 0.13 0.49
C GLY A 80 -6.54 -0.52 1.69
N ARG A 81 -7.38 -1.00 2.62
CA ARG A 81 -6.96 -1.63 3.86
C ARG A 81 -7.32 -3.11 3.86
N MET A 82 -6.40 -3.94 4.34
CA MET A 82 -6.57 -5.37 4.60
C MET A 82 -7.73 -5.62 5.59
N ASP A 83 -7.97 -4.69 6.52
CA ASP A 83 -9.06 -4.79 7.50
C ASP A 83 -10.45 -4.68 6.87
N ASP A 84 -10.55 -4.07 5.69
CA ASP A 84 -11.82 -3.80 5.01
C ASP A 84 -12.14 -4.84 3.92
N VAL A 85 -11.27 -5.84 3.71
CA VAL A 85 -11.48 -6.80 2.62
C VAL A 85 -12.47 -7.89 2.99
N PHE A 86 -13.18 -8.39 1.99
CA PHE A 86 -14.07 -9.53 2.11
C PHE A 86 -13.33 -10.80 1.72
N ARG A 87 -13.37 -11.81 2.59
CA ARG A 87 -12.88 -13.16 2.29
C ARG A 87 -14.09 -14.02 1.94
N LEU A 88 -14.24 -14.35 0.67
CA LEU A 88 -15.36 -15.13 0.17
C LEU A 88 -14.88 -16.51 -0.30
N GLU A 89 -15.74 -17.52 -0.17
CA GLU A 89 -15.49 -18.83 -0.79
C GLU A 89 -15.90 -18.82 -2.25
N SER A 90 -15.08 -19.45 -3.10
CA SER A 90 -15.38 -19.68 -4.51
C SER A 90 -15.10 -21.14 -4.89
N VAL A 91 -15.56 -21.56 -6.06
CA VAL A 91 -15.25 -22.90 -6.62
C VAL A 91 -13.75 -23.16 -6.81
N ALA A 92 -12.92 -22.11 -6.87
CA ALA A 92 -11.47 -22.19 -7.02
C ALA A 92 -10.71 -22.03 -5.68
N GLY A 93 -11.42 -21.85 -4.56
CA GLY A 93 -10.84 -21.58 -3.24
C GLY A 93 -11.24 -20.21 -2.68
N GLN A 94 -10.59 -19.80 -1.58
CA GLN A 94 -10.86 -18.52 -0.94
C GLN A 94 -10.34 -17.36 -1.80
N VAL A 95 -11.19 -16.37 -2.05
CA VAL A 95 -10.88 -15.15 -2.78
C VAL A 95 -10.93 -13.96 -1.84
N LEU A 96 -9.99 -13.03 -2.03
CA LEU A 96 -9.88 -11.80 -1.27
C LEU A 96 -10.39 -10.66 -2.16
N LEU A 97 -11.47 -10.00 -1.73
CA LEU A 97 -12.08 -8.88 -2.45
C LEU A 97 -11.85 -7.58 -1.69
N THR A 98 -11.14 -6.66 -2.30
CA THR A 98 -10.92 -5.32 -1.75
C THR A 98 -12.19 -4.47 -1.86
N PRO A 99 -12.38 -3.46 -0.98
CA PRO A 99 -13.59 -2.64 -0.96
C PRO A 99 -13.91 -1.94 -2.29
N ASP A 100 -12.87 -1.54 -3.04
CA ASP A 100 -13.01 -0.88 -4.33
C ASP A 100 -13.61 -1.81 -5.38
N ILE A 101 -13.25 -3.10 -5.39
CA ILE A 101 -13.85 -4.11 -6.28
C ILE A 101 -15.35 -4.21 -5.99
N LEU A 102 -15.73 -4.36 -4.72
CA LEU A 102 -17.14 -4.46 -4.33
C LEU A 102 -17.91 -3.20 -4.70
N ARG A 103 -17.36 -2.02 -4.37
CA ARG A 103 -17.97 -0.72 -4.72
C ARG A 103 -18.16 -0.60 -6.23
N ASN A 104 -17.14 -0.90 -7.01
CA ASN A 104 -17.19 -0.79 -8.46
C ASN A 104 -18.17 -1.79 -9.07
N ALA A 105 -18.29 -3.00 -8.51
CA ALA A 105 -19.27 -3.98 -8.95
C ALA A 105 -20.70 -3.51 -8.70
N VAL A 106 -20.99 -2.96 -7.51
CA VAL A 106 -22.33 -2.44 -7.16
C VAL A 106 -22.67 -1.21 -8.00
N LEU A 107 -21.74 -0.25 -8.14
CA LEU A 107 -21.99 0.98 -8.91
C LEU A 107 -22.14 0.74 -10.42
N LYS A 108 -21.67 -0.42 -10.91
CA LYS A 108 -21.80 -0.83 -12.32
C LYS A 108 -22.85 -1.94 -12.50
N ALA A 109 -23.61 -2.28 -11.45
CA ALA A 109 -24.73 -3.19 -11.57
C ALA A 109 -25.93 -2.37 -12.05
N ASP A 110 -26.40 -2.69 -13.26
CA ASP A 110 -27.63 -2.12 -13.84
C ASP A 110 -28.88 -2.57 -13.06
#